data_AF-A0A971BDD5-F1
#
_entry.id   AF-A0A971BDD5-F1
#
_cell.length_a   1.000
_cell.length_b   1.000
_cell.length_c   1.000
_cell.angle_alpha   90.00
_cell.angle_beta   90.00
_cell.angle_gamma   90.00
#
_symmetry.space_group_name_H-M   'P 1'
#
loop_
_entity.id
_entity.type
_entity.pdbx_description
1 polymer ?
#
loop_
_entity_poly.entity_id
_entity_poly.type
_entity_poly.pdbx_seq_one_letter_code
_entity_poly.pdbx_strand_id
1 'polypeptide(L)'
;MSELERQLRQPYDATIHAGVPQAALDALAARAEREGLVEVAYGQADSPFGPLTVAATERGLVLLAYPEVELEGVLERLARTISPRVLEAPRRIDPVRRELDEYFERRRREFDLELDWRLVRGGFATAVLEATAAIPYGETLTYREVAGRAGSPKAFRAAGNGLGSNPIPIVVPCHRVLASGGGLGGYTGGLDRKRTLLDLERGAAA
;
A
#
# COMPACT_ATOMS: atom_id res chain seq x y z
N MET A 1 -22.40 23.63 22.64
CA MET A 1 -21.23 22.75 22.55
C MET A 1 -20.61 22.60 23.93
N SER A 2 -20.31 21.37 24.34
CA SER A 2 -19.70 21.07 25.63
C SER A 2 -18.22 21.46 25.68
N GLU A 3 -17.66 21.59 26.89
CA GLU A 3 -16.22 21.78 27.13
C GLU A 3 -15.39 20.69 26.40
N LEU A 4 -15.89 19.45 26.47
CA LEU A 4 -15.28 18.27 25.88
C LEU A 4 -15.28 18.33 24.34
N GLU A 5 -16.37 18.76 23.72
CA GLU A 5 -16.44 18.95 22.26
C GLU A 5 -15.48 20.05 21.76
N ARG A 6 -15.20 21.05 22.61
CA ARG A 6 -14.26 22.12 22.30
C ARG A 6 -12.82 21.63 22.38
N GLN A 7 -12.50 20.79 23.38
CA GLN A 7 -11.18 20.16 23.54
C GLN A 7 -10.89 19.13 22.44
N LEU A 8 -11.86 18.29 22.08
CA LEU A 8 -11.71 17.30 20.99
C LEU A 8 -11.56 17.94 19.60
N ARG A 9 -11.93 19.21 19.46
CA ARG A 9 -11.77 20.01 18.23
C ARG A 9 -10.51 20.87 18.21
N GLN A 10 -9.75 20.94 19.30
CA GLN A 10 -8.44 21.58 19.24
C GLN A 10 -7.54 20.76 18.32
N PRO A 11 -6.73 21.41 17.46
CA PRO A 11 -5.72 20.71 16.69
C PRO A 11 -4.83 19.92 17.64
N TYR A 12 -4.59 18.67 17.30
CA TYR A 12 -3.73 17.78 18.07
C TYR A 12 -2.35 18.42 18.26
N ASP A 13 -1.94 18.60 19.52
CA ASP A 13 -0.63 19.12 19.85
C ASP A 13 0.38 17.95 19.86
N ALA A 14 1.22 17.89 18.82
CA ALA A 14 2.23 16.86 18.67
C ALA A 14 3.28 16.86 19.80
N THR A 15 3.38 17.93 20.61
CA THR A 15 4.27 17.95 21.79
C THR A 15 3.78 17.09 22.95
N ILE A 16 2.53 16.60 22.93
CA ILE A 16 1.97 15.71 23.98
C ILE A 16 2.77 14.38 24.09
N HIS A 17 3.41 13.93 23.02
CA HIS A 17 4.25 12.72 23.02
C HIS A 17 5.75 12.99 23.14
N ALA A 18 6.18 14.26 23.19
CA ALA A 18 7.58 14.60 23.36
C ALA A 18 8.07 14.10 24.74
N GLY A 19 8.67 12.91 24.77
CA GLY A 19 9.17 12.27 25.99
C GLY A 19 8.47 10.97 26.41
N VAL A 20 7.50 10.44 25.65
CA VAL A 20 6.96 9.10 25.92
C VAL A 20 8.03 8.05 25.54
N PRO A 21 8.46 7.18 26.46
CA PRO A 21 9.44 6.14 26.13
C PRO A 21 8.89 5.18 25.08
N GLN A 22 9.72 4.78 24.10
CA GLN A 22 9.33 3.80 23.08
C GLN A 22 8.77 2.50 23.69
N ALA A 23 9.37 2.04 24.80
CA ALA A 23 8.88 0.88 25.54
C ALA A 23 7.43 1.01 26.04
N ALA A 24 6.98 2.22 26.37
CA ALA A 24 5.60 2.48 26.77
C ALA A 24 4.64 2.44 25.57
N LEU A 25 5.06 2.98 24.41
CA LEU A 25 4.31 2.87 23.16
C LEU A 25 4.18 1.40 22.72
N ASP A 26 5.26 0.63 22.80
CA ASP A 26 5.26 -0.80 22.49
C ASP A 26 4.34 -1.58 23.44
N ALA A 27 4.36 -1.26 24.74
CA ALA A 27 3.48 -1.88 25.73
C ALA A 27 2.01 -1.54 25.49
N LEU A 28 1.71 -0.29 25.10
CA LEU A 28 0.37 0.14 24.70
C LEU A 28 -0.10 -0.63 23.46
N ALA A 29 0.72 -0.70 22.41
CA ALA A 29 0.40 -1.42 21.19
C ALA A 29 0.12 -2.90 21.47
N ALA A 30 1.00 -3.58 22.20
CA ALA A 30 0.81 -4.97 22.57
C ALA A 30 -0.46 -5.20 23.41
N ARG A 31 -0.81 -4.26 24.29
CA ARG A 31 -2.06 -4.35 25.07
C ARG A 31 -3.29 -4.13 24.20
N ALA A 32 -3.28 -3.10 23.36
CA ALA A 32 -4.38 -2.79 22.45
C ALA A 32 -4.66 -3.97 21.50
N GLU A 33 -3.62 -4.64 21.01
CA GLU A 33 -3.75 -5.87 20.22
C GLU A 33 -4.43 -7.00 21.00
N ARG A 34 -3.95 -7.31 22.21
CA ARG A 34 -4.55 -8.37 23.06
C ARG A 34 -6.01 -8.10 23.40
N GLU A 35 -6.40 -6.84 23.49
CA GLU A 35 -7.78 -6.42 23.77
C GLU A 35 -8.62 -6.24 22.49
N GLY A 36 -8.09 -6.54 21.30
CA GLY A 36 -8.81 -6.43 20.04
C GLY A 36 -9.14 -4.98 19.64
N LEU A 37 -8.36 -4.01 20.12
CA LEU A 37 -8.56 -2.58 19.91
C LEU A 37 -7.84 -2.04 18.67
N VAL A 38 -7.09 -2.88 17.94
CA VAL A 38 -6.35 -2.49 16.71
C VAL A 38 -6.98 -3.16 15.49
N GLU A 39 -7.71 -2.39 14.68
CA GLU A 39 -8.20 -2.88 13.39
C GLU A 39 -7.09 -2.75 12.33
N VAL A 40 -6.48 -1.57 12.27
CA VAL A 40 -5.47 -1.22 11.29
C VAL A 40 -4.15 -1.00 12.00
N ALA A 41 -3.18 -1.88 11.73
CA ALA A 41 -1.81 -1.70 12.17
C ALA A 41 -1.00 -1.05 11.05
N TYR A 42 -0.13 -0.11 11.38
CA TYR A 42 0.84 0.44 10.42
C TYR A 42 2.27 0.44 10.97
N GLY A 43 3.22 0.58 10.06
CA GLY A 43 4.64 0.76 10.32
C GLY A 43 5.40 1.08 9.03
N GLN A 44 6.74 1.13 9.11
CA GLN A 44 7.61 1.38 7.96
C GLN A 44 8.30 0.10 7.47
N ALA A 45 8.47 -0.07 6.17
CA ALA A 45 9.33 -1.10 5.58
C ALA A 45 10.43 -0.45 4.73
N ASP A 46 11.65 -0.99 4.77
CA ASP A 46 12.75 -0.43 3.98
C ASP A 46 12.57 -0.73 2.48
N SER A 47 13.08 0.16 1.64
CA SER A 47 13.10 -0.06 0.20
C SER A 47 14.18 0.77 -0.49
N PRO A 48 14.57 0.42 -1.73
CA PRO A 48 15.45 1.23 -2.56
C PRO A 48 14.92 2.65 -2.84
N PHE A 49 13.64 2.91 -2.53
CA PHE A 49 12.99 4.20 -2.74
C PHE A 49 12.84 5.01 -1.46
N GLY A 50 13.39 4.55 -0.33
CA GLY A 50 13.16 5.08 1.01
C GLY A 50 12.12 4.29 1.81
N PRO A 51 11.81 4.70 3.05
CA PRO A 51 10.88 3.98 3.92
C PRO A 51 9.45 4.01 3.38
N LEU A 52 8.87 2.84 3.17
CA LEU A 52 7.50 2.66 2.73
C LEU A 52 6.58 2.60 3.94
N THR A 53 5.53 3.42 3.95
CA THR A 53 4.47 3.27 4.95
C THR A 53 3.60 2.08 4.56
N VAL A 54 3.51 1.09 5.44
CA VAL A 54 2.73 -0.13 5.25
C VAL A 54 1.63 -0.18 6.28
N ALA A 55 0.41 -0.51 5.86
CA ALA A 55 -0.69 -0.78 6.77
C ALA A 55 -1.36 -2.12 6.44
N ALA A 56 -1.71 -2.87 7.48
CA ALA A 56 -2.34 -4.17 7.38
C ALA A 56 -3.53 -4.28 8.35
N THR A 57 -4.54 -5.04 7.95
CA THR A 57 -5.70 -5.43 8.77
C THR A 57 -5.68 -6.93 8.99
N GLU A 58 -6.64 -7.47 9.75
CA GLU A 58 -6.79 -8.94 9.87
C GLU A 58 -7.09 -9.63 8.53
N ARG A 59 -7.56 -8.87 7.53
CA ARG A 59 -7.80 -9.38 6.17
C ARG A 59 -6.55 -9.40 5.30
N GLY A 60 -5.46 -8.76 5.73
CA GLY A 60 -4.22 -8.67 4.96
C GLY A 60 -3.73 -7.25 4.73
N LEU A 61 -2.78 -7.13 3.79
CA LEU A 61 -2.17 -5.86 3.40
C LEU A 61 -3.23 -4.96 2.76
N VAL A 62 -3.40 -3.75 3.32
CA VAL A 62 -4.44 -2.81 2.87
C VAL A 62 -3.85 -1.58 2.19
N LEU A 63 -2.61 -1.20 2.53
CA LEU A 63 -1.95 -0.03 1.98
C LEU A 63 -0.43 -0.17 1.98
N LEU A 64 0.19 0.32 0.91
CA LEU A 64 1.62 0.59 0.81
C LEU A 64 1.80 1.98 0.17
N ALA A 65 2.53 2.87 0.83
CA ALA A 65 2.76 4.23 0.33
C ALA A 65 4.25 4.58 0.29
N TYR A 66 4.64 5.30 -0.77
CA TYR A 66 5.99 5.83 -0.96
C TYR A 66 6.30 6.97 0.02
N PRO A 67 7.58 7.30 0.27
CA PRO A 67 7.96 8.29 1.28
C PRO A 67 7.41 9.70 1.05
N GLU A 68 7.08 10.07 -0.20
CA GLU A 68 6.51 11.40 -0.51
C GLU A 68 5.04 11.53 -0.09
N VAL A 69 4.40 10.43 0.31
CA VAL A 69 3.01 10.45 0.78
C VAL A 69 3.02 10.74 2.27
N GLU A 70 2.47 11.90 2.64
CA GLU A 70 2.34 12.34 4.03
C GLU A 70 1.58 11.31 4.89
N LEU A 71 2.21 10.92 6.01
CA LEU A 71 1.67 9.91 6.93
C LEU A 71 0.29 10.30 7.47
N GLU A 72 0.09 11.57 7.83
CA GLU A 72 -1.19 12.05 8.35
C GLU A 72 -2.34 11.79 7.36
N GLY A 73 -2.13 12.10 6.08
CA GLY A 73 -3.12 11.84 5.04
C GLY A 73 -3.42 10.35 4.84
N VAL A 74 -2.41 9.49 5.00
CA VAL A 74 -2.57 8.02 4.99
C VAL A 74 -3.42 7.56 6.17
N LEU A 75 -3.08 7.98 7.38
CA LEU A 75 -3.78 7.60 8.61
C LEU A 75 -5.24 8.08 8.59
N GLU A 76 -5.48 9.31 8.15
CA GLU A 76 -6.85 9.82 8.00
C GLU A 76 -7.67 9.02 6.98
N ARG A 77 -7.07 8.64 5.85
CA ARG A 77 -7.76 7.82 4.83
C ARG A 77 -8.14 6.46 5.40
N LEU A 78 -7.24 5.81 6.13
CA LEU A 78 -7.47 4.54 6.81
C LEU A 78 -8.58 4.67 7.86
N ALA A 79 -8.51 5.71 8.70
CA ALA A 79 -9.49 6.00 9.73
C ALA A 79 -10.91 6.20 9.17
N ARG A 80 -11.04 6.97 8.09
CA ARG A 80 -12.32 7.27 7.44
C ARG A 80 -12.92 6.08 6.69
N THR A 81 -12.08 5.22 6.10
CA THR A 81 -12.54 4.18 5.18
C THR A 81 -12.68 2.82 5.82
N ILE A 82 -11.78 2.49 6.76
CA ILE A 82 -11.68 1.16 7.35
C ILE A 82 -12.18 1.20 8.79
N SER A 83 -11.50 1.97 9.64
CA SER A 83 -11.79 2.05 11.07
C SER A 83 -10.92 3.12 11.73
N PRO A 84 -11.44 3.90 12.68
CA PRO A 84 -10.64 4.86 13.46
C PRO A 84 -9.64 4.19 14.41
N ARG A 85 -9.73 2.87 14.60
CA ARG A 85 -8.82 2.04 15.41
C ARG A 85 -7.52 1.76 14.67
N VAL A 86 -6.78 2.82 14.36
CA VAL A 86 -5.49 2.81 13.68
C VAL A 86 -4.38 2.98 14.72
N LEU A 87 -3.39 2.10 14.71
CA LEU A 87 -2.27 2.18 15.66
C LEU A 87 -0.95 1.81 14.98
N GLU A 88 0.12 2.48 15.39
CA GLU A 88 1.46 2.05 15.04
C GLU A 88 1.76 0.74 15.77
N ALA A 89 1.85 -0.34 15.01
CA ALA A 89 2.09 -1.68 15.53
C ALA A 89 3.02 -2.42 14.57
N PRO A 90 4.33 -2.09 14.59
CA PRO A 90 5.28 -2.54 13.56
C PRO A 90 5.36 -4.06 13.43
N ARG A 91 5.15 -4.80 14.53
CA ARG A 91 5.20 -6.28 14.52
C ARG A 91 4.16 -6.91 13.61
N ARG A 92 2.99 -6.28 13.46
CA ARG A 92 1.92 -6.80 12.59
C ARG A 92 2.24 -6.67 11.09
N ILE A 93 3.21 -5.84 10.73
CA ILE A 93 3.65 -5.71 9.34
C ILE A 93 4.92 -6.52 9.04
N ASP A 94 5.48 -7.25 10.01
CA ASP A 94 6.69 -8.05 9.83
C ASP A 94 6.59 -9.09 8.68
N PRO A 95 5.45 -9.76 8.45
CA PRO A 95 5.29 -10.60 7.25
C PRO A 95 5.50 -9.81 5.96
N VAL A 96 4.90 -8.61 5.85
CA VAL A 96 5.02 -7.76 4.67
C VAL A 96 6.45 -7.25 4.48
N ARG A 97 7.11 -6.82 5.58
CA ARG A 97 8.53 -6.41 5.56
C ARG A 97 9.42 -7.50 5.01
N ARG A 98 9.32 -8.70 5.58
CA ARG A 98 10.13 -9.86 5.15
C ARG A 98 9.99 -10.12 3.66
N GLU A 99 8.76 -10.11 3.13
CA GLU A 99 8.55 -10.38 1.71
C GLU A 99 9.01 -9.24 0.80
N LEU A 100 8.89 -7.98 1.24
CA LEU A 100 9.45 -6.84 0.51
C LEU A 100 10.98 -6.91 0.47
N ASP A 101 11.63 -7.24 1.59
CA ASP A 101 13.09 -7.41 1.66
C ASP A 101 13.54 -8.52 0.69
N GLU A 102 12.87 -9.68 0.74
CA GLU A 102 13.12 -10.80 -0.17
C GLU A 102 12.91 -10.42 -1.65
N TYR A 103 11.89 -9.60 -1.94
CA TYR A 103 11.60 -9.13 -3.29
C TYR A 103 12.68 -8.17 -3.80
N PHE A 104 13.08 -7.17 -3.01
CA PHE A 104 14.12 -6.23 -3.40
C PHE A 104 15.50 -6.87 -3.50
N GLU A 105 15.75 -7.93 -2.72
CA GLU A 105 16.94 -8.76 -2.83
C GLU A 105 16.87 -9.82 -3.95
N ARG A 106 15.78 -9.83 -4.75
CA ARG A 106 15.53 -10.77 -5.86
C ARG A 106 15.43 -12.24 -5.43
N ARG A 107 15.25 -12.50 -4.14
CA ARG A 107 15.06 -13.85 -3.55
C ARG A 107 13.60 -14.30 -3.61
N ARG A 108 12.66 -13.38 -3.82
CA ARG A 108 11.23 -13.64 -4.00
C ARG A 108 10.72 -13.15 -5.34
N ARG A 109 9.85 -13.96 -5.97
CA ARG A 109 9.17 -13.63 -7.22
C ARG A 109 7.65 -13.50 -7.06
N GLU A 110 7.08 -14.09 -6.01
CA GLU A 110 5.64 -14.07 -5.74
C GLU A 110 5.42 -13.66 -4.29
N PHE A 111 4.46 -12.77 -4.03
CA PHE A 111 4.06 -12.40 -2.67
C PHE A 111 3.01 -13.40 -2.18
N ASP A 112 3.20 -13.90 -0.96
CA ASP A 112 2.26 -14.78 -0.26
C ASP A 112 1.54 -13.98 0.84
N LEU A 113 0.86 -12.92 0.41
CA LEU A 113 0.17 -11.96 1.27
C LEU A 113 -1.31 -11.91 0.89
N GLU A 114 -2.17 -12.09 1.88
CA GLU A 114 -3.58 -11.73 1.75
C GLU A 114 -3.72 -10.22 1.50
N LEU A 115 -4.66 -9.84 0.63
CA LEU A 115 -4.88 -8.46 0.22
C LEU A 115 -6.27 -7.97 0.65
N ASP A 116 -6.30 -6.78 1.25
CA ASP A 116 -7.52 -6.12 1.68
C ASP A 116 -7.92 -5.02 0.70
N TRP A 117 -8.90 -5.32 -0.14
CA TRP A 117 -9.38 -4.43 -1.21
C TRP A 117 -10.28 -3.29 -0.74
N ARG A 118 -10.56 -3.15 0.56
CA ARG A 118 -11.52 -2.15 1.08
C ARG A 118 -11.19 -0.69 0.74
N LEU A 119 -9.93 -0.36 0.43
CA LEU A 119 -9.54 0.97 -0.03
C LEU A 119 -9.79 1.24 -1.52
N VAL A 120 -10.10 0.21 -2.30
CA VAL A 120 -10.43 0.33 -3.73
C VAL A 120 -11.88 0.73 -3.89
N ARG A 121 -12.15 1.68 -4.81
CA ARG A 121 -13.50 2.17 -5.08
C ARG A 121 -13.99 1.66 -6.43
N GLY A 122 -15.11 0.93 -6.41
CA GLY A 122 -15.81 0.45 -7.61
C GLY A 122 -15.38 -0.96 -8.05
N GLY A 123 -16.35 -1.73 -8.54
CA GLY A 123 -16.14 -3.13 -8.90
C GLY A 123 -15.14 -3.32 -10.05
N PHE A 124 -15.19 -2.46 -11.08
CA PHE A 124 -14.26 -2.57 -12.19
C PHE A 124 -12.80 -2.25 -11.80
N ALA A 125 -12.58 -1.27 -10.92
CA ALA A 125 -11.23 -0.97 -10.44
C ALA A 125 -10.66 -2.14 -9.62
N THR A 126 -11.50 -2.79 -8.80
CA THR A 126 -11.11 -4.01 -8.06
C THR A 126 -10.71 -5.12 -9.02
N ALA A 127 -11.54 -5.44 -10.01
CA ALA A 127 -11.24 -6.45 -11.02
C ALA A 127 -9.97 -6.15 -11.83
N VAL A 128 -9.69 -4.87 -12.12
CA VAL A 128 -8.46 -4.42 -12.77
C VAL A 128 -7.24 -4.70 -11.89
N LEU A 129 -7.31 -4.37 -10.59
CA LEU A 129 -6.21 -4.59 -9.66
C LEU A 129 -5.98 -6.08 -9.37
N GLU A 130 -7.04 -6.89 -9.27
CA GLU A 130 -6.95 -8.35 -9.17
C GLU A 130 -6.28 -8.95 -10.42
N ALA A 131 -6.70 -8.55 -11.62
CA ALA A 131 -6.07 -8.98 -12.86
C ALA A 131 -4.60 -8.54 -12.95
N THR A 132 -4.25 -7.43 -12.31
CA THR A 132 -2.88 -6.92 -12.23
C THR A 132 -2.03 -7.69 -11.23
N ALA A 133 -2.59 -8.05 -10.08
CA ALA A 133 -1.95 -8.89 -9.06
C ALA A 133 -1.55 -10.27 -9.62
N ALA A 134 -2.30 -10.78 -10.60
CA ALA A 134 -2.02 -12.04 -11.29
C ALA A 134 -0.95 -11.95 -12.40
N ILE A 135 -0.32 -10.79 -12.64
CA ILE A 135 0.76 -10.68 -13.63
C ILE A 135 2.05 -11.26 -13.02
N PRO A 136 2.70 -12.28 -13.61
CA PRO A 136 3.92 -12.87 -13.05
C PRO A 136 5.10 -11.90 -12.97
N TYR A 137 6.07 -12.21 -12.10
CA TYR A 137 7.33 -11.48 -11.99
C TYR A 137 8.11 -11.46 -13.31
N GLY A 138 8.54 -10.28 -13.76
CA GLY A 138 9.28 -10.10 -15.01
C GLY A 138 8.40 -10.09 -16.26
N GLU A 139 7.10 -10.39 -16.13
CA GLU A 139 6.14 -10.28 -17.22
C GLU A 139 5.42 -8.93 -17.21
N THR A 140 4.87 -8.56 -18.37
CA THR A 140 4.14 -7.30 -18.53
C THR A 140 2.89 -7.50 -19.36
N LEU A 141 1.85 -6.74 -19.04
CA LEU A 141 0.64 -6.63 -19.87
C LEU A 141 0.44 -5.19 -20.30
N THR A 142 -0.36 -4.99 -21.34
CA THR A 142 -0.86 -3.68 -21.72
C THR A 142 -2.13 -3.32 -20.95
N TYR A 143 -2.44 -2.02 -20.85
CA TYR A 143 -3.73 -1.56 -20.30
C TYR A 143 -4.95 -2.22 -20.97
N ARG A 144 -4.85 -2.56 -22.26
CA ARG A 144 -5.92 -3.24 -23.00
C ARG A 144 -6.09 -4.69 -22.54
N GLU A 145 -4.99 -5.40 -22.34
CA GLU A 145 -5.02 -6.79 -21.87
C GLU A 145 -5.55 -6.86 -20.43
N VAL A 146 -5.11 -5.97 -19.55
CA VAL A 146 -5.65 -5.88 -18.18
C VAL A 146 -7.15 -5.56 -18.19
N ALA A 147 -7.59 -4.59 -19.01
CA ALA A 147 -9.02 -4.30 -19.13
C ALA A 147 -9.81 -5.51 -19.67
N GLY A 148 -9.22 -6.29 -20.58
CA GLY A 148 -9.79 -7.54 -21.07
C GLY A 148 -9.94 -8.59 -19.98
N ARG A 149 -8.89 -8.81 -19.17
CA ARG A 149 -8.91 -9.73 -18.02
C ARG A 149 -9.92 -9.29 -16.95
N ALA A 150 -10.10 -7.98 -16.77
CA ALA A 150 -11.12 -7.40 -15.91
C ALA A 150 -12.56 -7.44 -16.50
N GLY A 151 -12.77 -8.13 -17.62
CA GLY A 151 -14.08 -8.35 -18.22
C GLY A 151 -14.59 -7.21 -19.11
N SER A 152 -13.77 -6.20 -19.44
CA SER A 152 -14.15 -5.10 -20.32
C SER A 152 -13.01 -4.65 -21.25
N PRO A 153 -12.75 -5.38 -22.36
CA PRO A 153 -11.63 -5.12 -23.28
C PRO A 153 -11.58 -3.69 -23.87
N LYS A 154 -12.72 -3.01 -23.95
CA LYS A 154 -12.82 -1.63 -24.48
C LYS A 154 -12.52 -0.55 -23.43
N ALA A 155 -12.43 -0.92 -22.14
CA ALA A 155 -12.34 0.01 -21.01
C ALA A 155 -10.89 0.32 -20.58
N PHE A 156 -9.92 0.31 -21.50
CA PHE A 156 -8.49 0.48 -21.19
C PHE A 156 -8.15 1.83 -20.51
N ARG A 157 -8.88 2.90 -20.80
CA ARG A 157 -8.72 4.19 -20.08
C ARG A 157 -9.19 4.09 -18.63
N ALA A 158 -10.34 3.44 -18.40
CA ALA A 158 -10.85 3.20 -17.06
C ALA A 158 -9.94 2.25 -16.27
N ALA A 159 -9.34 1.27 -16.93
CA ALA A 159 -8.32 0.41 -16.32
C ALA A 159 -7.08 1.22 -15.90
N GLY A 160 -6.63 2.17 -16.73
CA GLY A 160 -5.58 3.12 -16.36
C GLY A 160 -5.91 3.92 -15.09
N ASN A 161 -7.14 4.41 -14.95
CA ASN A 161 -7.58 5.09 -13.73
C ASN A 161 -7.62 4.15 -12.52
N GLY A 162 -8.10 2.91 -12.69
CA GLY A 162 -8.10 1.88 -11.64
C GLY A 162 -6.68 1.60 -11.14
N LEU A 163 -5.73 1.40 -12.05
CA LEU A 163 -4.30 1.23 -11.74
C LEU A 163 -3.69 2.44 -11.03
N GLY A 164 -4.08 3.66 -11.44
CA GLY A 164 -3.63 4.90 -10.79
C GLY A 164 -4.10 5.03 -9.34
N SER A 165 -5.21 4.36 -8.99
CA SER A 165 -5.79 4.33 -7.64
C SER A 165 -5.30 3.18 -6.76
N ASN A 166 -4.34 2.38 -7.24
CA ASN A 166 -3.80 1.22 -6.53
C ASN A 166 -3.29 1.62 -5.12
N PRO A 167 -3.90 1.13 -4.03
CA PRO A 167 -3.46 1.43 -2.68
C PRO A 167 -2.24 0.59 -2.26
N ILE A 168 -1.87 -0.44 -3.01
CA ILE A 168 -0.84 -1.42 -2.67
C ILE A 168 0.15 -1.59 -3.84
N PRO A 169 0.88 -0.54 -4.25
CA PRO A 169 1.92 -0.66 -5.28
C PRO A 169 3.00 -1.68 -4.88
N ILE A 170 3.79 -2.13 -5.87
CA ILE A 170 4.79 -3.20 -5.76
C ILE A 170 4.14 -4.59 -5.59
N VAL A 171 3.36 -4.80 -4.53
CA VAL A 171 2.66 -6.08 -4.28
C VAL A 171 1.54 -6.29 -5.29
N VAL A 172 0.70 -5.28 -5.53
CA VAL A 172 -0.14 -5.21 -6.74
C VAL A 172 0.68 -4.49 -7.81
N PRO A 173 1.22 -5.21 -8.81
CA PRO A 173 2.35 -4.75 -9.60
C PRO A 173 1.90 -3.86 -10.77
N CYS A 174 1.30 -2.70 -10.49
CA CYS A 174 0.87 -1.76 -11.52
C CYS A 174 2.02 -1.21 -12.40
N HIS A 175 3.27 -1.37 -11.97
CA HIS A 175 4.47 -1.10 -12.78
C HIS A 175 4.65 -2.11 -13.93
N ARG A 176 4.06 -3.30 -13.86
CA ARG A 176 4.05 -4.30 -14.94
C ARG A 176 3.05 -3.99 -16.07
N VAL A 177 2.22 -2.96 -15.91
CA VAL A 177 1.24 -2.56 -16.94
C VAL A 177 1.79 -1.45 -17.83
N LEU A 178 1.94 -1.72 -19.12
CA LEU A 178 2.58 -0.83 -20.09
C LEU A 178 1.59 -0.24 -21.10
N ALA A 179 2.01 0.83 -21.78
CA ALA A 179 1.28 1.35 -22.93
C ALA A 179 1.43 0.40 -24.13
N SER A 180 0.40 0.31 -24.98
CA SER A 180 0.53 -0.40 -26.24
C SER A 180 1.68 0.19 -27.08
N GLY A 181 2.43 -0.67 -27.77
CA GLY A 181 3.60 -0.25 -28.55
C GLY A 181 4.91 -0.16 -27.76
N GLY A 182 4.94 -0.66 -26.52
CA GLY A 182 6.17 -0.81 -25.72
C GLY A 182 6.56 0.41 -24.87
N GLY A 183 5.74 1.46 -24.86
CA GLY A 183 5.95 2.62 -23.99
C GLY A 183 5.64 2.31 -22.52
N LEU A 184 6.28 3.02 -21.58
CA LEU A 184 6.06 2.82 -20.14
C LEU A 184 4.63 3.15 -19.69
N GLY A 185 3.92 4.07 -20.35
CA GLY A 185 2.63 4.55 -19.87
C GLY A 185 2.76 5.38 -18.59
N GLY A 186 1.73 5.36 -17.74
CA GLY A 186 1.71 6.12 -16.48
C GLY A 186 2.08 5.28 -15.25
N TYR A 187 2.52 5.96 -14.19
CA TYR A 187 2.74 5.37 -12.87
C TYR A 187 2.62 6.44 -11.78
N THR A 188 1.70 6.26 -10.84
CA THR A 188 1.46 7.24 -9.75
C THR A 188 2.70 7.48 -8.91
N GLY A 189 3.54 6.44 -8.71
CA GLY A 189 4.79 6.56 -7.96
C GLY A 189 5.96 7.20 -8.74
N GLY A 190 5.75 7.66 -9.97
CA GLY A 190 6.79 8.23 -10.83
C GLY A 190 7.47 7.22 -11.78
N LEU A 191 7.85 7.68 -12.97
CA LEU A 191 8.36 6.80 -14.03
C LEU A 191 9.72 6.17 -13.70
N ASP A 192 10.56 6.83 -12.91
CA ASP A 192 11.87 6.30 -12.55
C ASP A 192 11.76 5.09 -11.61
N ARG A 193 10.79 5.10 -10.69
CA ARG A 193 10.46 3.92 -9.87
C ARG A 193 9.94 2.77 -10.72
N LYS A 194 9.05 3.07 -11.68
CA LYS A 194 8.52 2.06 -12.60
C LYS A 194 9.65 1.38 -13.39
N ARG A 195 10.61 2.16 -13.90
CA ARG A 195 11.81 1.62 -14.57
C ARG A 195 12.62 0.75 -13.62
N THR A 196 12.96 1.28 -12.44
CA THR A 196 13.75 0.56 -11.44
C THR A 196 13.13 -0.79 -11.07
N LEU A 197 11.81 -0.84 -10.86
CA LEU A 197 11.09 -2.08 -10.57
C LEU A 197 11.10 -3.04 -11.76
N LEU A 198 10.88 -2.55 -12.99
CA LEU A 198 10.95 -3.39 -14.19
C LEU A 198 12.36 -3.95 -14.40
N ASP A 199 13.41 -3.15 -14.14
CA ASP A 199 14.80 -3.55 -14.31
C ASP A 199 15.23 -4.55 -13.23
N LEU A 200 14.79 -4.34 -11.98
CA LEU A 200 14.92 -5.30 -10.88
C LEU A 200 14.35 -6.66 -11.30
N GLU A 201 13.16 -6.68 -11.90
CA GLU A 201 12.47 -7.90 -12.30
C GLU A 201 13.09 -8.59 -13.52
N ARG A 202 13.66 -7.82 -14.44
CA ARG A 202 14.35 -8.35 -15.63
C ARG A 202 15.74 -8.89 -15.35
N GLY A 203 16.24 -8.71 -14.13
CA GLY A 203 17.60 -9.08 -13.76
C GLY A 203 18.66 -8.18 -14.40
N ALA A 204 18.27 -7.01 -14.93
CA ALA A 204 19.23 -6.02 -15.36
C ALA A 204 19.98 -5.50 -14.13
N ALA A 205 21.31 -5.36 -14.22
CA ALA A 205 22.07 -4.65 -13.20
C ALA A 205 21.61 -3.18 -13.19
N ALA A 206 21.40 -2.63 -12.00
CA ALA A 206 21.23 -1.19 -11.81
C ALA A 206 22.53 -0.46 -12.13
#